data_AF-A0A7X7YKT5-F1
#
_entry.id   AF-A0A7X7YKT5-F1
#
_cell.length_a   1.000
_cell.length_b   1.000
_cell.length_c   1.000
_cell.angle_alpha   90.00
_cell.angle_beta   90.00
_cell.angle_gamma   90.00
#
_symmetry.space_group_name_H-M   'P 1'
#
loop_
_entity.id
_entity.type
_entity.pdbx_description
1 polymer ?
#
loop_
_entity_poly.entity_id
_entity_poly.type
_entity_poly.pdbx_seq_one_letter_code
_entity_poly.pdbx_strand_id
1 'polypeptide(L)'
;MCIQDAKSQGKAGIAVVTSGKKKPFLTDKTFFQKKGFVTLDKATPYFELMALKLNNGPLPAFSPSAKNGTIPIQDGLALVYTNQCPFMEEYATLTAQRAREKGFSVTLRKLESAAEAKELGSPFGTLGIYYNGAFQTHIPTSWDKLQAAIQG
;
A
#
# COMPACT_ATOMS: atom_id res chain seq x y z
N MET A 1 1.13 -24.26 3.88
CA MET A 1 2.29 -23.49 3.39
C MET A 1 2.63 -22.35 4.33
N CYS A 2 2.19 -21.09 4.17
CA CYS A 2 2.72 -19.95 4.95
C CYS A 2 2.71 -20.12 6.49
N ILE A 3 1.65 -20.68 7.09
CA ILE A 3 1.61 -20.92 8.55
C ILE A 3 2.61 -22.00 8.98
N GLN A 4 2.74 -23.07 8.20
CA GLN A 4 3.68 -24.14 8.49
C GLN A 4 5.12 -23.64 8.31
N ASP A 5 5.38 -22.85 7.27
CA ASP A 5 6.70 -22.27 7.01
C ASP A 5 7.12 -21.27 8.11
N ALA A 6 6.18 -20.43 8.56
CA ALA A 6 6.44 -19.51 9.67
C ALA A 6 6.76 -20.27 10.97
N LYS A 7 6.08 -21.40 11.22
CA LYS A 7 6.36 -22.27 12.37
C LYS A 7 7.71 -22.97 12.24
N SER A 8 8.02 -23.56 11.07
CA SER A 8 9.28 -24.30 10.85
C SER A 8 10.51 -23.39 10.93
N GLN A 9 10.36 -22.13 10.53
CA GLN A 9 11.43 -21.11 10.64
C GLN A 9 11.44 -20.36 11.98
N GLY A 10 10.62 -20.75 12.96
CA GLY A 10 10.58 -20.11 14.28
C GLY A 10 10.18 -18.63 14.26
N LYS A 11 9.38 -18.18 13.29
CA LYS A 11 8.95 -16.77 13.19
C LYS A 11 8.01 -16.41 14.35
N ALA A 12 7.98 -15.13 14.71
CA ALA A 12 7.08 -14.60 15.75
C ALA A 12 5.59 -14.66 15.35
N GLY A 13 5.30 -14.64 14.05
CA GLY A 13 3.94 -14.64 13.52
C GLY A 13 3.91 -14.33 12.03
N ILE A 14 2.71 -14.09 11.52
CA ILE A 14 2.45 -13.71 10.14
C ILE A 14 1.62 -12.43 10.15
N ALA A 15 2.02 -11.44 9.36
CA ALA A 15 1.29 -10.20 9.18
C ALA A 15 0.71 -10.13 7.77
N VAL A 16 -0.45 -9.49 7.63
CA VAL A 16 -1.10 -9.27 6.33
C VAL A 16 -1.87 -7.96 6.35
N VAL A 17 -1.80 -7.25 5.23
CA VAL A 17 -2.61 -6.06 4.98
C VAL A 17 -3.89 -6.48 4.26
N THR A 18 -5.02 -6.06 4.80
CA THR A 18 -6.36 -6.37 4.31
C THR A 18 -7.18 -5.08 4.19
N SER A 19 -8.46 -5.22 3.88
CA SER A 19 -9.41 -4.11 3.98
C SER A 19 -10.67 -4.53 4.72
N GLY A 20 -11.33 -3.56 5.35
CA GLY A 20 -12.57 -3.81 6.11
C GLY A 20 -13.73 -4.35 5.27
N LYS A 21 -13.70 -4.12 3.94
CA LYS A 21 -14.60 -4.68 2.93
C LYS A 21 -13.77 -5.11 1.73
N LYS A 22 -14.23 -6.10 0.95
CA LYS A 22 -13.55 -6.53 -0.29
C LYS A 22 -13.19 -5.33 -1.19
N LYS A 23 -11.91 -5.22 -1.54
CA LYS A 23 -11.35 -4.25 -2.48
C LYS A 23 -10.53 -4.98 -3.54
N PRO A 24 -10.41 -4.46 -4.77
CA PRO A 24 -9.47 -5.01 -5.73
C PRO A 24 -8.07 -5.10 -5.12
N PHE A 25 -7.38 -6.21 -5.39
CA PHE A 25 -6.02 -6.50 -4.90
C PHE A 25 -5.87 -6.68 -3.37
N LEU A 26 -6.94 -6.53 -2.57
CA LEU A 26 -6.92 -6.82 -1.14
C LEU A 26 -7.83 -8.01 -0.82
N THR A 27 -7.29 -8.99 -0.11
CA THR A 27 -8.06 -10.13 0.38
C THR A 27 -9.03 -9.69 1.48
N ASP A 28 -10.24 -10.27 1.46
CA ASP A 28 -11.26 -10.04 2.48
C ASP A 28 -10.77 -10.51 3.86
N LYS A 29 -10.89 -9.66 4.88
CA LYS A 29 -10.43 -9.97 6.25
C LYS A 29 -11.11 -11.20 6.86
N THR A 30 -12.34 -11.52 6.47
CA THR A 30 -13.09 -12.67 6.99
C THR A 30 -12.38 -14.00 6.69
N PHE A 31 -11.61 -14.07 5.59
CA PHE A 31 -10.76 -15.21 5.29
C PHE A 31 -9.70 -15.43 6.37
N PHE A 32 -9.03 -14.37 6.79
CA PHE A 32 -7.96 -14.43 7.80
C PHE A 32 -8.51 -14.63 9.22
N GLN A 33 -9.65 -14.03 9.55
CA GLN A 33 -10.31 -14.22 10.84
C GLN A 33 -10.63 -15.71 11.09
N LYS A 34 -11.13 -16.43 10.08
CA LYS A 34 -11.35 -17.89 10.14
C LYS A 34 -10.08 -18.70 10.39
N LYS A 35 -8.90 -18.10 10.21
CA LYS A 35 -7.59 -18.71 10.46
C LYS A 35 -6.93 -18.20 11.76
N GLY A 36 -7.66 -17.45 12.59
CA GLY A 36 -7.17 -16.94 13.87
C GLY A 36 -6.35 -15.65 13.79
N PHE A 37 -6.35 -14.95 12.66
CA PHE A 37 -5.73 -13.63 12.57
C PHE A 37 -6.60 -12.59 13.29
N VAL A 38 -5.95 -11.64 13.96
CA VAL A 38 -6.59 -10.50 14.63
C VAL A 38 -6.13 -9.18 14.02
N THR A 39 -7.03 -8.19 13.95
CA THR A 39 -6.67 -6.83 13.52
C THR A 39 -5.84 -6.16 14.60
N LEU A 40 -4.66 -5.65 14.24
CA LEU A 40 -3.71 -4.98 15.13
C LEU A 40 -3.67 -3.47 14.92
N ASP A 41 -3.81 -3.02 13.67
CA ASP A 41 -3.72 -1.60 13.34
C ASP A 41 -4.58 -1.26 12.11
N LYS A 42 -4.83 0.03 11.89
CA LYS A 42 -5.60 0.55 10.76
C LYS A 42 -4.90 1.75 10.14
N ALA A 43 -5.05 1.87 8.82
CA ALA A 43 -4.58 3.00 8.04
C ALA A 43 -5.70 3.52 7.14
N THR A 44 -5.77 4.84 6.98
CA THR A 44 -6.72 5.45 6.06
C THR A 44 -6.42 5.04 4.62
N PRO A 45 -7.45 4.91 3.76
CA PRO A 45 -8.87 5.08 4.06
C PRO A 45 -9.60 3.79 4.47
N TYR A 46 -9.01 2.61 4.28
CA TYR A 46 -9.70 1.32 4.54
C TYR A 46 -8.78 0.16 4.90
N PHE A 47 -7.49 0.40 5.10
CA PHE A 47 -6.51 -0.67 5.30
C PHE A 47 -6.56 -1.16 6.76
N GLU A 48 -6.53 -2.47 6.92
CA GLU A 48 -6.41 -3.13 8.22
C GLU A 48 -5.18 -4.04 8.21
N LEU A 49 -4.30 -3.85 9.18
CA LEU A 49 -3.17 -4.75 9.44
C LEU A 49 -3.64 -5.86 10.37
N MET A 50 -3.57 -7.10 9.92
CA MET A 50 -3.90 -8.27 10.71
C MET A 50 -2.67 -9.13 10.97
N ALA A 51 -2.66 -9.86 12.08
CA ALA A 51 -1.62 -10.84 12.34
C ALA A 51 -2.13 -12.12 13.00
N LEU A 52 -1.46 -13.22 12.68
CA LEU A 52 -1.50 -14.47 13.43
C LEU A 52 -0.21 -14.56 14.25
N LYS A 53 -0.33 -14.45 15.57
CA LYS A 53 0.80 -14.58 16.50
C LYS A 53 1.12 -16.07 16.69
N LEU A 54 2.39 -16.44 16.55
CA LEU A 54 2.87 -17.81 16.75
C LEU A 54 3.75 -17.93 18.00
N ASN A 55 4.52 -16.89 18.32
CA ASN A 55 5.41 -16.81 19.47
C ASN A 55 5.37 -15.41 20.09
N ASN A 56 6.06 -15.22 21.22
CA ASN A 56 6.30 -13.88 21.76
C ASN A 56 7.23 -13.09 20.84
N GLY A 57 6.89 -11.83 20.57
CA GLY A 57 7.62 -10.96 19.67
C GLY A 57 6.90 -9.62 19.47
N PRO A 58 7.56 -8.66 18.83
CA PRO A 58 6.97 -7.35 18.56
C PRO A 58 5.77 -7.48 17.61
N LEU A 59 4.75 -6.66 17.86
CA LEU A 59 3.59 -6.54 16.97
C LEU A 59 3.90 -5.57 15.84
N PRO A 60 3.54 -5.89 14.59
CA PRO A 60 3.67 -4.96 13.49
C PRO A 60 2.64 -3.82 13.63
N ALA A 61 3.00 -2.64 13.14
CA ALA A 61 2.14 -1.47 13.05
C ALA A 61 2.44 -0.72 11.76
N PHE A 62 1.48 0.07 11.28
CA PHE A 62 1.71 0.98 10.17
C PHE A 62 2.57 2.16 10.61
N SER A 63 3.37 2.71 9.69
CA SER A 63 4.06 3.98 9.92
C SER A 63 3.06 5.13 10.05
N PRO A 64 3.41 6.23 10.74
CA PRO A 64 2.51 7.38 10.85
C PRO A 64 2.05 7.94 9.49
N SER A 65 2.94 7.97 8.49
CA SER A 65 2.63 8.38 7.11
C SER A 65 1.58 7.46 6.48
N ALA A 66 1.80 6.14 6.54
CA ALA A 66 0.84 5.16 6.03
C ALA A 66 -0.52 5.26 6.74
N LYS A 67 -0.54 5.45 8.07
CA LYS A 67 -1.78 5.57 8.85
C LYS A 67 -2.63 6.75 8.45
N ASN A 68 -1.98 7.89 8.19
CA ASN A 68 -2.63 9.13 7.84
C ASN A 68 -2.88 9.26 6.33
N GLY A 69 -2.36 8.34 5.52
CA GLY A 69 -2.44 8.40 4.07
C GLY A 69 -1.66 9.60 3.52
N THR A 70 -0.50 9.90 4.12
CA THR A 70 0.33 11.05 3.73
C THR A 70 1.75 10.64 3.39
N ILE A 71 2.43 11.45 2.59
CA ILE A 71 3.85 11.30 2.24
C ILE A 71 4.56 12.66 2.25
N PRO A 72 5.90 12.73 2.35
CA PRO A 72 6.64 14.00 2.36
C PRO A 72 6.60 14.76 1.03
N ILE A 73 6.24 14.12 -0.10
CA ILE A 73 6.18 14.76 -1.42
C ILE A 73 4.88 15.59 -1.52
N GLN A 74 4.99 16.91 -1.39
CA GLN A 74 3.86 17.84 -1.31
C GLN A 74 3.46 18.52 -2.62
N ASP A 75 4.30 18.45 -3.67
CA ASP A 75 4.03 19.12 -4.93
C ASP A 75 3.56 18.13 -6.01
N GLY A 76 2.34 18.32 -6.48
CA GLY A 76 1.78 17.59 -7.61
C GLY A 76 1.51 16.11 -7.32
N LEU A 77 1.65 15.29 -8.36
CA LEU A 77 1.38 13.86 -8.31
C LEU A 77 2.64 13.08 -7.94
N ALA A 78 2.53 12.20 -6.95
CA ALA A 78 3.55 11.20 -6.65
C ALA A 78 3.03 9.80 -6.95
N LEU A 79 3.73 9.08 -7.83
CA LEU A 79 3.49 7.67 -8.11
C LEU A 79 4.60 6.85 -7.44
N VAL A 80 4.26 6.21 -6.33
CA VAL A 80 5.18 5.38 -5.54
C VAL A 80 4.85 3.91 -5.79
N TYR A 81 5.81 3.10 -6.24
CA TYR A 81 5.54 1.73 -6.67
C TYR A 81 6.67 0.74 -6.36
N THR A 82 6.35 -0.55 -6.38
CA THR A 82 7.31 -1.66 -6.35
C THR A 82 7.05 -2.62 -7.50
N ASN A 83 8.06 -3.44 -7.84
CA ASN A 83 7.93 -4.51 -8.83
C ASN A 83 7.36 -5.81 -8.23
N GLN A 84 6.55 -5.73 -7.17
CA GLN A 84 5.77 -6.88 -6.69
C GLN A 84 4.78 -7.38 -7.76
N CYS A 85 4.34 -6.47 -8.65
CA CYS A 85 3.64 -6.80 -9.87
C CYS A 85 4.45 -6.27 -11.07
N PRO A 86 4.74 -7.11 -12.09
CA PRO A 86 5.61 -6.73 -13.21
C PRO A 86 5.04 -5.58 -14.05
N PHE A 87 3.73 -5.35 -13.99
CA PHE A 87 3.04 -4.30 -14.74
C PHE A 87 3.11 -2.91 -14.08
N MET A 88 3.57 -2.80 -12.83
CA MET A 88 3.52 -1.52 -12.10
C MET A 88 4.48 -0.48 -12.65
N GLU A 89 5.65 -0.91 -13.13
CA GLU A 89 6.66 -0.02 -13.68
C GLU A 89 6.18 0.65 -14.97
N GLU A 90 5.60 -0.13 -15.87
CA GLU A 90 4.99 0.36 -17.10
C GLU A 90 3.80 1.28 -16.80
N TYR A 91 2.87 0.83 -15.94
CA TYR A 91 1.71 1.62 -15.55
C TYR A 91 2.09 2.99 -14.95
N ALA A 92 3.03 3.00 -14.01
CA ALA A 92 3.44 4.22 -13.33
C ALA A 92 4.18 5.17 -14.29
N THR A 93 4.99 4.63 -15.21
CA THR A 93 5.69 5.42 -16.23
C THR A 93 4.71 6.09 -17.21
N LEU A 94 3.76 5.33 -17.76
CA LEU A 94 2.75 5.86 -18.68
C LEU A 94 1.84 6.90 -18.03
N THR A 95 1.42 6.63 -16.78
CA THR A 95 0.59 7.57 -16.02
C THR A 95 1.37 8.86 -15.71
N ALA A 96 2.65 8.75 -15.35
CA ALA A 96 3.50 9.90 -15.10
C ALA A 96 3.72 10.75 -16.35
N GLN A 97 3.97 10.13 -17.51
CA GLN A 97 4.07 10.84 -18.78
C GLN A 97 2.77 11.61 -19.08
N ARG A 98 1.63 10.93 -18.97
CA ARG A 98 0.33 11.55 -19.25
C ARG A 98 0.03 12.73 -18.33
N ALA A 99 0.38 12.62 -17.06
CA ALA A 99 0.23 13.68 -16.08
C ALA A 99 1.08 14.91 -16.42
N ARG A 100 2.34 14.70 -16.84
CA ARG A 100 3.23 15.79 -17.28
C ARG A 100 2.71 16.50 -18.53
N GLU A 101 2.20 15.76 -19.52
CA GLU A 101 1.55 16.33 -20.71
C GLU A 101 0.35 17.23 -20.37
N LYS A 102 -0.30 16.98 -19.23
CA LYS A 102 -1.42 17.77 -18.71
C LYS A 102 -1.00 18.92 -17.79
N GLY A 103 0.30 19.15 -17.62
CA GLY A 103 0.86 20.27 -16.86
C GLY A 103 1.04 20.00 -15.36
N PHE A 104 0.93 18.74 -14.90
CA PHE A 104 1.17 18.42 -13.49
C PHE A 104 2.66 18.27 -13.20
N SER A 105 3.10 18.73 -12.02
CA SER A 105 4.35 18.30 -11.40
C SER A 105 4.21 16.82 -11.03
N VAL A 106 5.22 16.00 -11.37
CA VAL A 106 5.13 14.53 -11.20
C VAL A 106 6.43 13.95 -10.68
N THR A 107 6.33 13.33 -9.50
CA THR A 107 7.38 12.48 -8.92
C THR A 107 7.05 11.01 -9.17
N LEU A 108 8.01 10.26 -9.74
CA LEU A 108 7.92 8.82 -9.93
C LEU A 108 8.96 8.16 -9.03
N ARG A 109 8.52 7.34 -8.05
CA ARG A 109 9.41 6.72 -7.05
C ARG A 109 9.24 5.19 -7.04
N LYS A 110 10.27 4.49 -7.52
CA LYS A 110 10.42 3.05 -7.31
C LYS A 110 10.96 2.80 -5.90
N LEU A 111 10.35 1.89 -5.16
CA LEU A 111 10.81 1.45 -3.86
C LEU A 111 11.64 0.18 -4.03
N GLU A 112 12.84 0.17 -3.47
CA GLU A 112 13.82 -0.90 -3.60
C GLU A 112 14.16 -1.54 -2.24
N SER A 113 13.69 -0.95 -1.14
CA SER A 113 13.90 -1.48 0.21
C SER A 113 12.65 -1.47 1.08
N ALA A 114 12.66 -2.30 2.12
CA ALA A 114 11.62 -2.31 3.14
C ALA A 114 11.57 -1.01 3.96
N ALA A 115 12.69 -0.28 4.07
CA ALA A 115 12.73 1.01 4.75
C ALA A 115 11.94 2.05 3.94
N GLU A 116 12.21 2.15 2.64
CA GLU A 116 11.48 3.04 1.74
C GLU A 116 9.99 2.70 1.66
N ALA A 117 9.65 1.41 1.62
CA ALA A 117 8.24 0.99 1.60
C ALA A 117 7.47 1.43 2.85
N LYS A 118 8.13 1.44 4.02
CA LYS A 118 7.53 1.94 5.26
C LYS A 118 7.41 3.47 5.30
N GLU A 119 8.34 4.17 4.66
CA GLU A 119 8.40 5.62 4.68
C GLU A 119 7.44 6.26 3.66
N LEU A 120 7.52 5.80 2.41
CA LEU A 120 6.90 6.42 1.23
C LEU A 120 5.80 5.57 0.59
N GLY A 121 5.75 4.28 0.89
CA GLY A 121 4.81 3.35 0.27
C GLY A 121 3.38 3.53 0.74
N SER A 122 2.44 3.01 -0.05
CA SER A 122 1.06 2.82 0.43
C SER A 122 1.03 1.77 1.52
N PRO A 123 -0.03 1.73 2.35
CA PRO A 123 -0.19 0.66 3.35
C PRO A 123 -0.10 -0.75 2.75
N PHE A 124 -0.41 -0.93 1.45
CA PHE A 124 -0.25 -2.22 0.75
C PHE A 124 1.15 -2.43 0.13
N GLY A 125 1.88 -1.36 -0.19
CA GLY A 125 3.28 -1.41 -0.62
C GLY A 125 3.52 -1.70 -2.12
N THR A 126 2.49 -2.06 -2.90
CA THR A 126 2.63 -2.30 -4.35
C THR A 126 2.59 -1.00 -5.16
N LEU A 127 1.54 -0.21 -4.97
CA LEU A 127 1.32 1.07 -5.63
C LEU A 127 0.67 2.02 -4.62
N GLY A 128 1.10 3.28 -4.64
CA GLY A 128 0.45 4.40 -3.99
C GLY A 128 0.52 5.61 -4.90
N ILE A 129 -0.65 6.15 -5.26
CA ILE A 129 -0.76 7.42 -5.96
C ILE A 129 -1.19 8.46 -4.93
N TYR A 130 -0.45 9.56 -4.89
CA TYR A 130 -0.67 10.67 -3.98
C TYR A 130 -0.76 11.97 -4.78
N TYR A 131 -1.54 12.92 -4.28
CA TYR A 131 -1.62 14.27 -4.82
C TYR A 131 -1.45 15.26 -3.67
N ASN A 132 -0.49 16.17 -3.82
CA ASN A 132 -0.11 17.13 -2.79
C ASN A 132 0.06 16.49 -1.40
N GLY A 133 0.83 15.40 -1.35
CA GLY A 133 1.07 14.65 -0.13
C GLY A 133 -0.07 13.75 0.35
N ALA A 134 -1.28 13.82 -0.22
CA ALA A 134 -2.44 13.05 0.22
C ALA A 134 -2.73 11.82 -0.65
N PHE A 135 -2.99 10.67 -0.02
CA PHE A 135 -3.28 9.40 -0.68
C PHE A 135 -4.57 9.44 -1.50
N GLN A 136 -4.47 9.02 -2.76
CA GLN A 136 -5.58 8.95 -3.70
C GLN A 136 -6.04 7.50 -3.94
N THR A 137 -5.10 6.62 -4.28
CA THR A 137 -5.42 5.21 -4.57
C THR A 137 -4.20 4.30 -4.49
N HIS A 138 -4.43 3.01 -4.25
CA HIS A 138 -3.41 1.94 -4.37
C HIS A 138 -3.65 1.04 -5.60
N ILE A 139 -4.64 1.38 -6.41
CA ILE A 139 -5.12 0.58 -7.53
C ILE A 139 -4.78 1.33 -8.81
N PRO A 140 -4.17 0.66 -9.80
CA PRO A 140 -4.03 1.21 -11.14
C PRO A 140 -5.38 1.67 -11.69
N THR A 141 -5.42 2.90 -12.19
CA THR A 141 -6.62 3.54 -12.74
C THR A 141 -6.28 4.34 -13.99
N SER A 142 -7.29 4.63 -14.83
CA SER A 142 -7.12 5.52 -15.99
C SER A 142 -6.82 6.95 -15.56
N TRP A 143 -6.16 7.69 -16.46
CA TRP A 143 -5.87 9.11 -16.26
C TRP A 143 -7.12 9.92 -15.94
N ASP A 144 -8.21 9.76 -16.70
CA ASP A 144 -9.42 10.56 -16.52
C ASP A 144 -10.04 10.38 -15.12
N LYS A 145 -10.01 9.14 -14.59
CA LYS A 145 -10.47 8.85 -13.23
C LYS A 145 -9.55 9.45 -12.17
N LEU A 146 -8.24 9.39 -12.38
CA LEU A 146 -7.27 10.00 -11.47
C LEU A 146 -7.42 11.53 -11.48
N GLN A 147 -7.53 12.14 -12.65
CA GLN A 147 -7.70 13.57 -12.82
C GLN A 147 -8.99 14.06 -12.13
N ALA A 148 -10.11 13.34 -12.30
CA ALA A 148 -11.35 13.68 -11.61
C ALA A 148 -11.21 13.59 -10.08
N ALA A 149 -10.42 12.64 -9.56
CA ALA A 149 -10.22 12.47 -8.11
C ALA A 149 -9.35 13.57 -7.49
N ILE A 150 -8.41 14.16 -8.24
CA ILE A 150 -7.48 15.19 -7.73
C ILE A 150 -7.95 16.62 -7.96
N GLN A 151 -8.93 16.83 -8.86
CA GLN A 151 -9.50 18.15 -9.18
C GLN A 151 -10.92 18.36 -8.63
N GLY A 152 -11.51 17.34 -8.00
CA GLY A 152 -12.80 17.43 -7.30
C GLY A 152 -12.64 17.71 -5.82
#